data_AF-A0A8J3ZXK3-F1
#
_entry.id   AF-A0A8J3ZXK3-F1
#
_cell.length_a   1.000
_cell.length_b   1.000
_cell.length_c   1.000
_cell.angle_alpha   90.00
_cell.angle_beta   90.00
_cell.angle_gamma   90.00
#
_symmetry.space_group_name_H-M   'P 1'
#
loop_
_entity.id
_entity.type
_entity.pdbx_description
1 polymer ?
#
loop_
_entity_poly.entity_id
_entity_poly.type
_entity_poly.pdbx_seq_one_letter_code
_entity_poly.pdbx_strand_id
1 'polypeptide(L)'
;MGGPLTDAVTGKAIVLHQNRAVVGLAPWLAEAAVDAVRDNLTLQIVTPADALVTYPLEIMLTQARGQWVVRAGDSFRDGLTGLPMRWDGDRFTPVRSTGHSGQSPVAAAWTGGLELQIVTLHPSTEALELGASTEAAVRAFTGSGPAGWGVAEPVTEPWSRRDVTTFCRTRAPSPTSLAVVGGEPWKAVLGVLTVERVDNGVREQLRLAGPPLSSVREETIEALAEQVAGTARSVIVSVHPGRSGGLRSSTPSMPALPWGILVGHQENPVESEPAVVMGRAFGRGARRAWWYRLDGGPGAPYETLTAVLRRYGLTEPATPGPG
;
A
#
# COMPACT_ATOMS: atom_id res chain seq x y z
N MET A 1 30.21 -0.52 20.35
CA MET A 1 29.31 0.40 21.08
C MET A 1 27.89 0.00 20.73
N GLY A 2 27.11 -0.46 21.72
CA GLY A 2 25.72 -0.87 21.54
C GLY A 2 24.83 0.34 21.30
N GLY A 3 23.97 0.28 20.27
CA GLY A 3 22.95 1.31 20.04
C GLY A 3 21.93 1.34 21.19
N PRO A 4 21.04 2.34 21.22
CA PRO A 4 19.95 2.38 22.20
C PRO A 4 19.11 1.11 22.08
N LEU A 5 18.86 0.47 23.22
CA LEU A 5 17.99 -0.72 23.35
C LEU A 5 16.60 -0.35 23.86
N THR A 6 16.34 0.95 24.03
CA THR A 6 15.16 1.55 24.62
C THR A 6 14.65 2.65 23.72
N ASP A 7 13.36 2.94 23.83
CA ASP A 7 12.74 4.07 23.15
C ASP A 7 13.49 5.37 23.46
N ALA A 8 13.65 6.20 22.44
CA ALA A 8 14.40 7.44 22.53
C ALA A 8 13.78 8.53 21.65
N VAL A 9 13.70 9.74 22.19
CA VAL A 9 13.41 10.94 21.43
C VAL A 9 14.68 11.78 21.42
N THR A 10 15.24 12.01 20.23
CA THR A 10 16.47 12.79 20.02
C THR A 10 16.15 14.07 19.26
N GLY A 11 17.14 14.92 19.05
CA GLY A 11 16.98 16.11 18.21
C GLY A 11 16.72 15.81 16.72
N LYS A 12 16.78 14.53 16.29
CA LYS A 12 16.60 14.14 14.88
C LYS A 12 15.59 13.01 14.66
N ALA A 13 15.22 12.25 15.69
CA ALA A 13 14.38 11.08 15.53
C ALA A 13 13.54 10.73 16.77
N ILE A 14 12.41 10.07 16.51
CA ILE A 14 11.64 9.32 17.50
C ILE A 14 11.90 7.84 17.21
N VAL A 15 12.56 7.14 18.12
CA VAL A 15 12.99 5.74 17.97
C VAL A 15 12.18 4.87 18.92
N LEU A 16 11.45 3.90 18.38
CA LEU A 16 10.47 3.08 19.11
C LEU A 16 10.77 1.60 18.90
N HIS A 17 11.11 0.89 19.98
CA HIS A 17 11.44 -0.53 19.98
C HIS A 17 10.19 -1.38 20.16
N GLN A 18 9.88 -2.20 19.15
CA GLN A 18 8.70 -3.07 19.14
C GLN A 18 9.12 -4.53 19.17
N ASN A 19 9.05 -5.15 20.35
CA ASN A 19 9.35 -6.56 20.55
C ASN A 19 8.08 -7.43 20.46
N ARG A 20 7.42 -7.41 19.31
CA ARG A 20 6.22 -8.20 19.01
C ARG A 20 6.44 -9.00 17.73
N ALA A 21 5.89 -10.21 17.66
CA ALA A 21 5.93 -11.04 16.45
C ALA A 21 5.21 -10.37 15.27
N VAL A 22 4.13 -9.63 15.55
CA VAL A 22 3.42 -8.80 14.57
C VAL A 22 3.29 -7.39 15.13
N VAL A 23 3.76 -6.40 14.38
CA VAL A 23 3.69 -4.99 14.72
C VAL A 23 2.68 -4.33 13.79
N GLY A 24 1.55 -3.92 14.36
CA GLY A 24 0.48 -3.22 13.67
C GLY A 24 0.52 -1.70 13.89
N LEU A 25 -0.32 -0.97 13.15
CA LEU A 25 -0.54 0.47 13.30
C LEU A 25 -1.33 0.77 14.57
N ALA A 26 -0.69 0.71 15.73
CA ALA A 26 -1.33 1.06 16.99
C ALA A 26 -1.66 2.57 17.06
N PRO A 27 -2.68 3.01 17.83
CA PRO A 27 -3.05 4.43 17.92
C PRO A 27 -1.89 5.35 18.31
N TRP A 28 -1.09 4.94 19.29
CA TRP A 28 0.07 5.70 19.75
C TRP A 28 1.23 5.74 18.73
N LEU A 29 1.33 4.76 17.82
CA LEU A 29 2.28 4.81 16.70
C LEU A 29 1.84 5.84 15.65
N ALA A 30 0.52 5.93 15.40
CA ALA A 30 -0.03 6.95 14.52
C ALA A 30 0.19 8.35 15.11
N GLU A 31 0.00 8.54 16.42
CA GLU A 31 0.30 9.78 17.13
C GLU A 31 1.78 10.14 17.03
N ALA A 32 2.68 9.18 17.31
CA ALA A 32 4.12 9.39 17.18
C ALA A 32 4.55 9.78 15.75
N ALA A 33 3.88 9.25 14.72
CA ALA A 33 4.11 9.66 13.34
C ALA A 33 3.68 11.10 13.06
N VAL A 34 2.53 11.51 13.61
CA VAL A 34 2.06 12.90 13.50
C VAL A 34 3.01 13.86 14.22
N ASP A 35 3.46 13.51 15.43
CA ASP A 35 4.44 14.29 16.19
C ASP A 35 5.78 14.38 15.45
N ALA A 36 6.27 13.26 14.91
CA ALA A 36 7.51 13.24 14.13
C ALA A 36 7.42 14.18 12.91
N VAL A 37 6.31 14.15 12.17
CA VAL A 37 6.11 15.04 11.02
C VAL A 37 6.02 16.51 11.46
N ARG A 38 5.27 16.81 12.52
CA ARG A 38 5.10 18.18 13.05
C ARG A 38 6.43 18.76 13.48
N ASP A 39 7.24 17.97 14.16
CA ASP A 39 8.49 18.41 14.79
C ASP A 39 9.72 18.18 13.87
N ASN A 40 9.47 17.78 12.60
CA ASN A 40 10.48 17.50 11.58
C ASN A 40 11.55 16.47 12.02
N LEU A 41 11.10 15.45 12.77
CA LEU A 41 11.88 14.31 13.23
C LEU A 41 11.65 13.08 12.34
N THR A 42 12.62 12.18 12.29
CA THR A 42 12.46 10.87 11.63
C THR A 42 11.84 9.87 12.60
N LEU A 43 10.67 9.31 12.28
CA LEU A 43 10.13 8.17 13.01
C LEU A 43 10.90 6.89 12.65
N GLN A 44 11.41 6.15 13.63
CA GLN A 44 12.12 4.89 13.43
C GLN A 44 11.54 3.79 14.31
N ILE A 45 10.96 2.77 13.69
CA ILE A 45 10.43 1.61 14.41
C ILE A 45 11.47 0.49 14.37
N VAL A 46 11.97 0.08 15.53
CA VAL A 46 13.00 -0.95 15.68
C VAL A 46 12.34 -2.28 16.04
N THR A 47 12.48 -3.31 15.21
CA THR A 47 11.93 -4.64 15.48
C THR A 47 13.00 -5.72 15.50
N PRO A 48 12.76 -6.87 16.16
CA PRO A 48 13.50 -8.10 15.91
C PRO A 48 13.42 -8.55 14.45
N ALA A 49 14.34 -9.42 14.02
CA ALA A 49 14.40 -9.96 12.66
C ALA A 49 13.24 -10.93 12.32
N ASP A 50 12.65 -11.57 13.31
CA ASP A 50 11.50 -12.47 13.17
C ASP A 50 10.15 -11.75 13.23
N ALA A 51 10.14 -10.43 13.48
CA ALA A 51 8.92 -9.64 13.49
C ALA A 51 8.38 -9.39 12.07
N LEU A 52 7.05 -9.35 11.97
CA LEU A 52 6.30 -8.96 10.79
C LEU A 52 5.67 -7.58 11.01
N VAL A 53 5.59 -6.78 9.95
CA VAL A 53 4.84 -5.51 9.95
C VAL A 53 3.56 -5.64 9.15
N THR A 54 2.48 -5.06 9.64
CA THR A 54 1.21 -5.03 8.91
C THR A 54 1.23 -4.02 7.76
N TYR A 55 0.40 -4.24 6.76
CA TYR A 55 0.28 -3.33 5.63
C TYR A 55 -0.13 -1.91 6.04
N PRO A 56 -1.11 -1.68 6.96
CA PRO A 56 -1.41 -0.34 7.45
C PRO A 56 -0.22 0.37 8.08
N LEU A 57 0.60 -0.33 8.87
CA LEU A 57 1.81 0.23 9.45
C LEU A 57 2.83 0.63 8.38
N GLU A 58 3.05 -0.24 7.40
CA GLU A 58 3.98 0.02 6.30
C GLU A 58 3.56 1.24 5.46
N ILE A 59 2.26 1.38 5.18
CA ILE A 59 1.69 2.54 4.49
C ILE A 59 1.91 3.82 5.30
N MET A 60 1.64 3.78 6.61
CA MET A 60 1.86 4.91 7.50
C MET A 60 3.33 5.33 7.53
N LEU A 61 4.26 4.37 7.68
CA LEU A 61 5.70 4.64 7.66
C LEU A 61 6.12 5.30 6.35
N THR A 62 5.63 4.80 5.22
CA THR A 62 5.92 5.38 3.90
C THR A 62 5.42 6.83 3.80
N GLN A 63 4.20 7.10 4.27
CA GLN A 63 3.59 8.44 4.24
C GLN A 63 4.31 9.43 5.17
N ALA A 64 4.70 8.97 6.37
CA ALA A 64 5.42 9.77 7.36
C ALA A 64 6.93 9.91 7.04
N ARG A 65 7.42 9.31 5.94
CA ARG A 65 8.86 9.16 5.64
C ARG A 65 9.64 8.55 6.82
N GLY A 66 8.96 7.68 7.58
CA GLY A 66 9.54 6.91 8.66
C GLY A 66 10.37 5.73 8.15
N GLN A 67 11.09 5.09 9.07
CA GLN A 67 11.97 3.98 8.75
C GLN A 67 11.63 2.77 9.62
N TRP A 68 11.65 1.59 9.00
CA TRP A 68 11.61 0.33 9.71
C TRP A 68 13.04 -0.18 9.87
N VAL A 69 13.52 -0.24 11.11
CA VAL A 69 14.85 -0.73 11.46
C VAL A 69 14.71 -2.14 12.02
N VAL A 70 15.44 -3.08 11.44
CA VAL A 70 15.44 -4.48 11.86
C VAL A 70 16.74 -4.79 12.55
N ARG A 71 16.63 -5.30 13.77
CA ARG A 71 17.75 -5.76 14.58
C ARG A 71 17.94 -7.27 14.43
N ALA A 72 19.13 -7.68 13.99
CA ALA A 72 19.58 -9.08 13.98
C ALA A 72 20.87 -9.20 14.79
N GLY A 73 20.74 -9.66 16.04
CA GLY A 73 21.84 -9.65 17.00
C GLY A 73 22.32 -8.21 17.28
N ASP A 74 23.57 -7.94 16.91
CA ASP A 74 24.22 -6.63 17.04
C ASP A 74 24.19 -5.80 15.74
N SER A 75 23.61 -6.35 14.67
CA SER A 75 23.48 -5.67 13.38
C SER A 75 22.09 -5.05 13.20
N PHE A 76 22.05 -3.93 12.49
CA PHE A 76 20.83 -3.23 12.12
C PHE A 76 20.75 -3.11 10.60
N ARG A 77 19.54 -3.20 10.05
CA ARG A 77 19.26 -2.97 8.64
C ARG A 77 17.92 -2.29 8.46
N ASP A 78 17.71 -1.67 7.32
CA ASP A 78 16.41 -1.19 6.89
C ASP A 78 15.54 -2.40 6.52
N GLY A 79 14.33 -2.48 7.07
CA GLY A 79 13.45 -3.63 6.91
C GLY A 79 12.74 -3.69 5.55
N LEU A 80 12.69 -2.58 4.81
CA LEU A 80 12.08 -2.55 3.48
C LEU A 80 13.11 -2.90 2.40
N THR A 81 14.31 -2.33 2.50
CA THR A 81 15.38 -2.44 1.48
C THR A 81 16.46 -3.47 1.82
N GLY A 82 16.59 -3.85 3.10
CA GLY A 82 17.66 -4.72 3.58
C GLY A 82 19.02 -4.03 3.74
N LEU A 83 19.12 -2.72 3.47
CA LEU A 83 20.38 -1.99 3.55
C LEU A 83 20.90 -1.92 5.00
N PRO A 84 22.21 -2.12 5.24
CA PRO A 84 22.77 -2.03 6.57
C PRO A 84 22.60 -0.63 7.16
N MET A 85 22.27 -0.55 8.45
CA MET A 85 22.10 0.68 9.20
C MET A 85 23.03 0.71 10.41
N ARG A 86 23.42 1.90 10.85
CA ARG A 86 24.15 2.12 12.09
C ARG A 86 23.53 3.23 12.91
N TRP A 87 23.61 3.10 14.24
CA TRP A 87 23.33 4.22 15.13
C TRP A 87 24.43 5.28 15.00
N ASP A 88 24.07 6.55 14.82
CA ASP A 88 25.01 7.67 14.72
C ASP A 88 25.11 8.54 15.97
N GLY A 89 24.33 8.22 17.02
CA GLY A 89 24.19 9.03 18.23
C GLY A 89 22.79 9.62 18.38
N ASP A 90 22.12 9.91 17.25
CA ASP A 90 20.80 10.54 17.23
C ASP A 90 19.73 9.66 16.55
N ARG A 91 20.11 8.91 15.52
CA ARG A 91 19.21 8.05 14.75
C ARG A 91 19.95 6.90 14.07
N PHE A 92 19.22 5.91 13.57
CA PHE A 92 19.76 4.94 12.64
C PHE A 92 19.94 5.56 11.25
N THR A 93 21.10 5.37 10.63
CA THR A 93 21.40 5.88 9.28
C THR A 93 21.93 4.77 8.39
N PRO A 94 21.63 4.77 7.08
CA PRO A 94 22.20 3.81 6.15
C PRO A 94 23.74 3.87 6.15
N VAL A 95 24.37 2.71 6.19
CA VAL A 95 25.83 2.60 6.02
C VAL A 95 26.10 2.66 4.52
N ARG A 96 26.77 3.73 4.07
CA ARG A 96 27.24 3.83 2.68
C ARG A 96 28.31 2.77 2.46
N SER A 97 27.91 1.63 1.89
CA SER A 97 28.83 0.59 1.43
C SER A 97 29.21 0.88 -0.02
N THR A 98 30.49 0.79 -0.36
CA THR A 98 30.98 0.87 -1.75
C THR A 98 30.81 -0.46 -2.52
N GLY A 99 29.96 -1.36 -2.02
CA GLY A 99 29.62 -2.64 -2.64
C GLY A 99 28.24 -3.15 -2.21
N HIS A 100 27.67 -4.05 -3.01
CA HIS A 100 26.37 -4.70 -2.80
C HIS A 100 26.40 -5.62 -1.55
N SER A 101 26.42 -5.03 -0.35
CA SER A 101 26.45 -5.77 0.92
C SER A 101 25.04 -6.08 1.47
N GLY A 102 23.98 -5.83 0.70
CA GLY A 102 22.63 -6.27 1.02
C GLY A 102 22.47 -7.76 0.71
N GLN A 103 21.66 -8.47 1.50
CA GLN A 103 21.25 -9.83 1.12
C GLN A 103 20.48 -9.76 -0.20
N SER A 104 20.87 -10.58 -1.17
CA SER A 104 20.19 -10.62 -2.45
C SER A 104 18.74 -11.11 -2.25
N PRO A 105 17.74 -10.46 -2.84
CA PRO A 105 16.35 -10.91 -2.75
C PRO A 105 16.22 -12.37 -3.20
N VAL A 106 15.63 -13.21 -2.35
CA VAL A 106 15.58 -14.67 -2.57
C VAL A 106 14.30 -15.10 -3.31
N ALA A 107 13.30 -14.23 -3.42
CA ALA A 107 11.97 -14.61 -3.88
C ALA A 107 11.82 -14.53 -5.41
N ALA A 108 11.24 -15.59 -6.00
CA ALA A 108 10.95 -15.65 -7.42
C ALA A 108 9.90 -14.60 -7.84
N ALA A 109 10.01 -14.10 -9.07
CA ALA A 109 8.99 -13.21 -9.65
C ALA A 109 7.61 -13.86 -9.61
N TRP A 110 6.56 -13.03 -9.46
CA TRP A 110 5.15 -13.47 -9.43
C TRP A 110 4.80 -14.44 -8.30
N THR A 111 5.65 -14.56 -7.29
CA THR A 111 5.32 -15.25 -6.04
C THR A 111 4.92 -14.23 -4.97
N GLY A 112 4.14 -14.64 -3.97
CA GLY A 112 3.72 -13.78 -2.85
C GLY A 112 2.30 -13.21 -2.96
N GLY A 113 2.03 -12.24 -2.09
CA GLY A 113 0.71 -11.65 -1.87
C GLY A 113 0.31 -10.65 -2.93
N LEU A 114 -0.99 -10.62 -3.26
CA LEU A 114 -1.58 -9.57 -4.08
C LEU A 114 -1.53 -8.22 -3.35
N GLU A 115 -1.20 -7.18 -4.09
CA GLU A 115 -1.44 -5.79 -3.75
C GLU A 115 -2.42 -5.19 -4.73
N LEU A 116 -3.36 -4.40 -4.21
CA LEU A 116 -4.37 -3.73 -5.00
C LEU A 116 -4.47 -2.28 -4.56
N GLN A 117 -4.42 -1.36 -5.51
CA GLN A 117 -4.75 0.04 -5.31
C GLN A 117 -5.93 0.41 -6.20
N ILE A 118 -7.01 0.89 -5.61
CA ILE A 118 -8.16 1.47 -6.34
C ILE A 118 -8.26 2.94 -5.96
N VAL A 119 -8.32 3.81 -6.96
CA VAL A 119 -8.61 5.23 -6.77
C VAL A 119 -9.96 5.53 -7.42
N THR A 120 -10.87 6.09 -6.65
CA THR A 120 -12.20 6.53 -7.09
C THR A 120 -12.37 8.01 -6.78
N LEU A 121 -12.94 8.75 -7.73
CA LEU A 121 -13.30 10.16 -7.52
C LEU A 121 -14.81 10.28 -7.50
N HIS A 122 -15.35 10.65 -6.34
CA HIS A 122 -16.78 10.79 -6.14
C HIS A 122 -17.22 12.26 -6.23
N PRO A 123 -18.38 12.55 -6.82
CA PRO A 123 -18.98 13.87 -6.68
C PRO A 123 -19.35 14.10 -5.21
N SER A 124 -19.11 15.32 -4.71
CA SER A 124 -19.44 15.70 -3.33
C SER A 124 -20.94 15.95 -3.18
N THR A 125 -21.73 14.89 -3.05
CA THR A 125 -23.19 14.96 -2.86
C THR A 125 -23.59 14.45 -1.47
N GLU A 126 -24.78 14.82 -0.97
CA GLU A 126 -25.28 14.31 0.31
C GLU A 126 -25.54 12.80 0.30
N ALA A 127 -25.87 12.26 -0.88
CA ALA A 127 -26.10 10.84 -1.14
C ALA A 127 -24.82 10.02 -1.30
N LEU A 128 -23.64 10.65 -1.22
CA LEU A 128 -22.37 9.94 -1.31
C LEU A 128 -22.23 8.92 -0.18
N GLU A 129 -22.01 7.67 -0.58
CA GLU A 129 -21.71 6.54 0.31
C GLU A 129 -20.42 5.85 -0.15
N LEU A 130 -19.41 5.88 0.72
CA LEU A 130 -18.07 5.34 0.49
C LEU A 130 -18.03 3.82 0.74
N GLY A 131 -16.92 3.17 0.39
CA GLY A 131 -16.62 1.78 0.71
C GLY A 131 -17.08 0.75 -0.33
N ALA A 132 -17.77 1.15 -1.40
CA ALA A 132 -18.22 0.22 -2.45
C ALA A 132 -17.04 -0.48 -3.15
N SER A 133 -15.96 0.27 -3.41
CA SER A 133 -14.70 -0.27 -3.97
C SER A 133 -14.04 -1.26 -3.00
N THR A 134 -14.15 -1.00 -1.69
CA THR A 134 -13.62 -1.86 -0.64
C THR A 134 -14.37 -3.18 -0.56
N GLU A 135 -15.70 -3.14 -0.57
CA GLU A 135 -16.52 -4.35 -0.56
C GLU A 135 -16.28 -5.21 -1.81
N ALA A 136 -16.17 -4.59 -2.99
CA ALA A 136 -15.88 -5.29 -4.23
C ALA A 136 -14.52 -6.01 -4.16
N ALA A 137 -13.47 -5.28 -3.75
CA ALA A 137 -12.12 -5.80 -3.70
C ALA A 137 -11.94 -6.91 -2.65
N VAL A 138 -12.42 -6.70 -1.42
CA VAL A 138 -12.31 -7.72 -0.37
C VAL A 138 -13.10 -8.97 -0.78
N ARG A 139 -14.31 -8.82 -1.31
CA ARG A 139 -15.11 -9.96 -1.78
C ARG A 139 -14.45 -10.74 -2.90
N ALA A 140 -13.79 -10.06 -3.83
CA ALA A 140 -13.04 -10.72 -4.89
C ALA A 140 -11.88 -11.56 -4.34
N PHE A 141 -11.16 -11.07 -3.33
CA PHE A 141 -9.98 -11.76 -2.79
C PHE A 141 -10.32 -12.85 -1.76
N THR A 142 -11.36 -12.64 -0.96
CA THR A 142 -11.66 -13.52 0.19
C THR A 142 -12.90 -14.37 -0.01
N GLY A 143 -13.80 -13.98 -0.92
CA GLY A 143 -15.14 -14.55 -1.09
C GLY A 143 -16.20 -13.93 -0.17
N SER A 144 -15.81 -13.10 0.81
CA SER A 144 -16.70 -12.46 1.78
C SER A 144 -16.49 -10.94 1.83
N GLY A 145 -17.42 -10.22 2.45
CA GLY A 145 -17.24 -8.78 2.66
C GLY A 145 -16.08 -8.48 3.63
N PRO A 146 -15.62 -7.23 3.67
CA PRO A 146 -14.77 -6.75 4.78
C PRO A 146 -15.43 -7.03 6.13
N ALA A 147 -14.61 -7.40 7.11
CA ALA A 147 -15.07 -7.78 8.44
C ALA A 147 -15.17 -6.55 9.36
N GLY A 148 -14.22 -5.61 9.24
CA GLY A 148 -14.16 -4.45 10.11
C GLY A 148 -13.31 -3.31 9.58
N TRP A 149 -13.40 -2.17 10.25
CA TRP A 149 -12.58 -0.99 10.02
C TRP A 149 -12.18 -0.27 11.31
N GLY A 150 -11.11 0.51 11.29
CA GLY A 150 -10.70 1.31 12.44
C GLY A 150 -9.67 2.37 12.07
N VAL A 151 -9.43 3.35 12.95
CA VAL A 151 -8.37 4.36 12.76
C VAL A 151 -6.96 3.81 13.06
N ALA A 152 -6.89 2.60 13.61
CA ALA A 152 -5.70 1.91 14.05
C ALA A 152 -5.97 0.40 14.12
N GLU A 153 -4.92 -0.38 14.38
CA GLU A 153 -4.96 -1.81 14.67
C GLU A 153 -4.80 -2.06 16.19
N PRO A 154 -5.51 -3.05 16.77
CA PRO A 154 -6.51 -3.91 16.13
C PRO A 154 -7.79 -3.13 15.79
N VAL A 155 -8.42 -3.54 14.70
CA VAL A 155 -9.69 -2.98 14.26
C VAL A 155 -10.82 -3.38 15.21
N THR A 156 -11.64 -2.41 15.63
CA THR A 156 -12.73 -2.62 16.61
C THR A 156 -14.13 -2.50 16.02
N GLU A 157 -14.30 -1.75 14.93
CA GLU A 157 -15.62 -1.50 14.37
C GLU A 157 -16.00 -2.54 13.31
N PRO A 158 -17.23 -3.08 13.34
CA PRO A 158 -17.71 -3.93 12.27
C PRO A 158 -17.86 -3.14 10.97
N TRP A 159 -17.69 -3.81 9.84
CA TRP A 159 -17.80 -3.13 8.55
C TRP A 159 -19.24 -2.67 8.27
N SER A 160 -19.36 -1.39 7.94
CA SER A 160 -20.60 -0.76 7.51
C SER A 160 -20.25 0.46 6.66
N ARG A 161 -20.65 0.46 5.39
CA ARG A 161 -20.42 1.59 4.48
C ARG A 161 -21.03 2.89 5.01
N ARG A 162 -22.18 2.79 5.67
CA ARG A 162 -22.83 3.91 6.34
C ARG A 162 -21.98 4.49 7.47
N ASP A 163 -21.40 3.65 8.31
CA ASP A 163 -20.63 4.10 9.48
C ASP A 163 -19.27 4.66 9.05
N VAL A 164 -18.59 4.01 8.10
CA VAL A 164 -17.39 4.53 7.45
C VAL A 164 -17.65 5.90 6.82
N THR A 165 -18.74 6.03 6.06
CA THR A 165 -19.12 7.31 5.43
C THR A 165 -19.41 8.38 6.47
N THR A 166 -20.15 8.04 7.53
CA THR A 166 -20.48 8.96 8.62
C THR A 166 -19.22 9.45 9.32
N PHE A 167 -18.29 8.55 9.63
CA PHE A 167 -17.01 8.88 10.26
C PHE A 167 -16.15 9.80 9.38
N CYS A 168 -16.02 9.50 8.09
CA CYS A 168 -15.29 10.38 7.17
C CYS A 168 -15.95 11.76 7.05
N ARG A 169 -17.29 11.82 7.11
CA ARG A 169 -18.04 13.09 7.04
C ARG A 169 -17.83 13.96 8.27
N THR A 170 -17.74 13.39 9.48
CA THR A 170 -17.48 14.17 10.71
C THR A 170 -16.07 14.75 10.76
N ARG A 171 -15.12 14.12 10.05
CA ARG A 171 -13.72 14.57 9.95
C ARG A 171 -13.49 15.57 8.83
N ALA A 172 -14.40 15.70 7.87
CA ALA A 172 -14.24 16.58 6.73
C ALA A 172 -14.08 18.06 7.17
N PRO A 173 -13.18 18.84 6.54
CA PRO A 173 -12.40 18.54 5.35
C PRO A 173 -11.07 17.80 5.60
N SER A 174 -10.73 17.47 6.85
CA SER A 174 -9.49 16.77 7.16
C SER A 174 -9.47 15.36 6.52
N PRO A 175 -8.33 14.95 5.92
CA PRO A 175 -8.21 13.61 5.37
C PRO A 175 -8.35 12.56 6.46
N THR A 176 -8.92 11.41 6.09
CA THR A 176 -9.17 10.28 6.98
C THR A 176 -8.52 9.03 6.41
N SER A 177 -7.78 8.30 7.25
CA SER A 177 -7.17 7.02 6.89
C SER A 177 -7.68 5.95 7.83
N LEU A 178 -8.20 4.85 7.28
CA LEU A 178 -8.82 3.77 8.04
C LEU A 178 -8.15 2.45 7.69
N ALA A 179 -7.72 1.70 8.70
CA ALA A 179 -7.37 0.30 8.56
C ALA A 179 -8.64 -0.52 8.23
N VAL A 180 -8.51 -1.46 7.31
CA VAL A 180 -9.58 -2.37 6.88
C VAL A 180 -9.08 -3.80 6.99
N VAL A 181 -9.93 -4.69 7.51
CA VAL A 181 -9.63 -6.13 7.64
C VAL A 181 -10.73 -6.96 7.02
N GLY A 182 -10.37 -8.14 6.48
CA GLY A 182 -11.34 -9.08 5.95
C GLY A 182 -10.77 -10.46 5.65
N GLY A 183 -11.66 -11.38 5.33
CA GLY A 183 -11.32 -12.76 5.01
C GLY A 183 -11.00 -13.63 6.23
N GLU A 184 -10.92 -14.93 5.99
CA GLU A 184 -10.48 -15.93 6.97
C GLU A 184 -8.94 -15.99 7.00
N PRO A 185 -8.30 -16.58 8.03
CA PRO A 185 -6.85 -16.50 8.22
C PRO A 185 -5.98 -16.85 7.00
N TRP A 186 -6.37 -17.82 6.18
CA TRP A 186 -5.63 -18.23 4.96
C TRP A 186 -5.95 -17.38 3.72
N LYS A 187 -6.96 -16.51 3.79
CA LYS A 187 -7.34 -15.52 2.77
C LYS A 187 -7.39 -14.11 3.36
N ALA A 188 -6.62 -13.86 4.40
CA ALA A 188 -6.68 -12.59 5.11
C ALA A 188 -6.27 -11.44 4.18
N VAL A 189 -6.99 -10.33 4.30
CA VAL A 189 -6.64 -9.06 3.67
C VAL A 189 -6.48 -8.00 4.74
N LEU A 190 -5.45 -7.17 4.59
CA LEU A 190 -5.26 -5.95 5.36
C LEU A 190 -5.18 -4.78 4.39
N GLY A 191 -5.87 -3.68 4.71
CA GLY A 191 -5.94 -2.53 3.84
C GLY A 191 -5.95 -1.21 4.56
N VAL A 192 -5.79 -0.17 3.77
CA VAL A 192 -5.93 1.23 4.16
C VAL A 192 -6.90 1.88 3.18
N LEU A 193 -7.98 2.43 3.72
CA LEU A 193 -8.92 3.29 3.01
C LEU A 193 -8.60 4.74 3.38
N THR A 194 -8.12 5.51 2.41
CA THR A 194 -7.88 6.95 2.56
C THR A 194 -8.99 7.72 1.86
N VAL A 195 -9.60 8.66 2.58
CA VAL A 195 -10.67 9.52 2.09
C VAL A 195 -10.25 10.96 2.31
N GLU A 196 -10.31 11.77 1.26
CA GLU A 196 -9.98 13.19 1.34
C GLU A 196 -10.85 14.03 0.41
N ARG A 197 -11.00 15.30 0.75
CA ARG A 197 -11.68 16.26 -0.12
C ARG A 197 -10.65 16.86 -1.08
N VAL A 198 -11.00 16.88 -2.36
CA VAL A 198 -10.23 17.49 -3.44
C VAL A 198 -11.11 18.51 -4.17
N ASP A 199 -10.51 19.37 -5.00
CA ASP A 199 -11.23 20.48 -5.65
C ASP A 199 -12.47 20.02 -6.45
N ASN A 200 -12.38 18.83 -7.05
CA ASN A 200 -13.42 18.26 -7.90
C ASN A 200 -14.29 17.18 -7.21
N GLY A 201 -14.21 17.02 -5.89
CA GLY A 201 -15.06 16.09 -5.16
C GLY A 201 -14.41 15.43 -3.94
N VAL A 202 -14.67 14.14 -3.76
CA VAL A 202 -14.11 13.33 -2.68
C VAL A 202 -13.30 12.20 -3.31
N ARG A 203 -12.00 12.17 -3.02
CA ARG A 203 -11.12 11.07 -3.46
C ARG A 203 -11.19 9.95 -2.43
N GLU A 204 -11.57 8.77 -2.89
CA GLU A 204 -11.51 7.52 -2.14
C GLU A 204 -10.36 6.69 -2.71
N GLN A 205 -9.35 6.40 -1.90
CA GLN A 205 -8.23 5.56 -2.27
C GLN A 205 -8.16 4.35 -1.36
N LEU A 206 -8.36 3.18 -1.94
CA LEU A 206 -8.21 1.90 -1.27
C LEU A 206 -6.85 1.30 -1.63
N ARG A 207 -6.05 0.95 -0.63
CA ARG A 207 -4.87 0.09 -0.79
C ARG A 207 -5.11 -1.19 0.00
N LEU A 208 -4.98 -2.34 -0.63
CA LEU A 208 -5.17 -3.65 0.00
C LEU A 208 -3.95 -4.52 -0.29
N ALA A 209 -3.53 -5.23 0.74
CA ALA A 209 -2.64 -6.38 0.59
C ALA A 209 -3.43 -7.62 1.00
N GLY A 210 -3.46 -8.59 0.09
CA GLY A 210 -4.33 -9.74 0.18
C GLY A 210 -3.59 -11.08 0.16
N PRO A 211 -4.32 -12.15 -0.17
CA PRO A 211 -3.76 -13.48 -0.15
C PRO A 211 -2.78 -13.69 -1.31
N PRO A 212 -2.05 -14.81 -1.31
CA PRO A 212 -1.12 -15.14 -2.39
C PRO A 212 -1.79 -15.14 -3.76
N LEU A 213 -1.09 -14.70 -4.81
CA LEU A 213 -1.59 -14.74 -6.19
C LEU A 213 -2.13 -16.14 -6.56
N SER A 214 -1.44 -17.20 -6.13
CA SER A 214 -1.83 -18.60 -6.39
C SER A 214 -3.18 -19.00 -5.79
N SER A 215 -3.73 -18.22 -4.85
CA SER A 215 -5.02 -18.50 -4.20
C SER A 215 -6.21 -17.79 -4.86
N VAL A 216 -5.94 -16.86 -5.80
CA VAL A 216 -6.96 -16.07 -6.50
C VAL A 216 -6.86 -16.35 -7.99
N ARG A 217 -7.98 -16.68 -8.63
CA ARG A 217 -7.99 -16.92 -10.08
C ARG A 217 -7.83 -15.61 -10.83
N GLU A 218 -7.13 -15.64 -11.96
CA GLU A 218 -6.95 -14.48 -12.85
C GLU A 218 -8.30 -13.87 -13.25
N GLU A 219 -9.28 -14.70 -13.61
CA GLU A 219 -10.62 -14.24 -13.98
C GLU A 219 -11.32 -13.46 -12.85
N THR A 220 -11.00 -13.75 -11.58
CA THR A 220 -11.55 -13.01 -10.43
C THR A 220 -10.98 -11.60 -10.33
N ILE A 221 -9.69 -11.43 -10.63
CA ILE A 221 -9.04 -10.11 -10.65
C ILE A 221 -9.58 -9.29 -11.83
N GLU A 222 -9.74 -9.92 -13.00
CA GLU A 222 -10.29 -9.25 -14.16
C GLU A 222 -11.77 -8.87 -13.99
N ALA A 223 -12.57 -9.75 -13.38
CA ALA A 223 -13.97 -9.45 -13.06
C ALA A 223 -14.09 -8.30 -12.05
N LEU A 224 -13.18 -8.21 -11.08
CA LEU A 224 -13.10 -7.06 -10.18
C LEU A 224 -12.80 -5.78 -10.97
N ALA A 225 -11.82 -5.80 -11.87
CA ALA A 225 -11.46 -4.66 -12.69
C ALA A 225 -12.65 -4.19 -13.56
N GLU A 226 -13.39 -5.13 -14.15
CA GLU A 226 -14.62 -4.82 -14.91
C GLU A 226 -15.71 -4.24 -14.02
N GLN A 227 -15.93 -4.82 -12.83
CA GLN A 227 -16.94 -4.35 -11.88
C GLN A 227 -16.69 -2.89 -11.45
N VAL A 228 -15.43 -2.50 -11.23
CA VAL A 228 -15.08 -1.14 -10.79
C VAL A 228 -14.80 -0.18 -11.94
N ALA A 229 -14.76 -0.64 -13.19
CA ALA A 229 -14.45 0.19 -14.36
C ALA A 229 -15.38 1.40 -14.55
N GLY A 230 -16.62 1.30 -14.07
CA GLY A 230 -17.59 2.40 -14.14
C GLY A 230 -17.39 3.50 -13.10
N THR A 231 -16.56 3.29 -12.08
CA THR A 231 -16.40 4.22 -10.95
C THR A 231 -14.94 4.54 -10.66
N ALA A 232 -14.05 3.56 -10.76
CA ALA A 232 -12.63 3.75 -10.51
C ALA A 232 -12.00 4.65 -11.57
N ARG A 233 -11.20 5.60 -11.09
CA ARG A 233 -10.28 6.39 -11.89
C ARG A 233 -9.09 5.54 -12.37
N SER A 234 -8.57 4.72 -11.46
CA SER A 234 -7.50 3.78 -11.77
C SER A 234 -7.54 2.58 -10.83
N VAL A 235 -7.13 1.42 -11.33
CA VAL A 235 -6.83 0.24 -10.51
C VAL A 235 -5.43 -0.24 -10.85
N ILE A 236 -4.59 -0.49 -9.86
CA ILE A 236 -3.30 -1.13 -10.05
C ILE A 236 -3.28 -2.42 -9.23
N VAL A 237 -2.98 -3.53 -9.89
CA VAL A 237 -2.77 -4.83 -9.25
C VAL A 237 -1.29 -5.13 -9.34
N SER A 238 -0.67 -5.50 -8.22
CA SER A 238 0.75 -5.89 -8.14
C SER A 238 0.90 -7.16 -7.32
N VAL A 239 2.05 -7.81 -7.44
CA VAL A 239 2.38 -9.04 -6.68
C VAL A 239 3.65 -8.77 -5.89
N HIS A 240 3.58 -8.91 -4.56
CA HIS A 240 4.69 -8.63 -3.67
C HIS A 240 5.28 -9.92 -3.07
N PRO A 241 6.50 -10.32 -3.47
CA PRO A 241 7.11 -11.59 -3.05
C PRO A 241 7.40 -11.73 -1.55
N GLY A 242 7.71 -10.62 -0.87
CA GLY A 242 7.95 -10.61 0.58
C GLY A 242 6.71 -10.45 1.46
N ARG A 243 5.49 -10.52 0.88
CA ARG A 243 4.24 -10.28 1.61
C ARG A 243 3.31 -11.48 1.51
N SER A 244 2.59 -11.76 2.61
CA SER A 244 1.49 -12.72 2.63
C SER A 244 0.40 -12.23 3.58
N GLY A 245 -0.86 -12.22 3.15
CA GLY A 245 -2.01 -11.89 4.00
C GLY A 245 -1.93 -10.50 4.66
N GLY A 246 -1.32 -9.53 3.97
CA GLY A 246 -1.11 -8.20 4.51
C GLY A 246 0.08 -8.05 5.48
N LEU A 247 0.86 -9.10 5.71
CA LEU A 247 2.04 -9.07 6.58
C LEU A 247 3.34 -9.12 5.77
N ARG A 248 4.26 -8.20 6.06
CA ARG A 248 5.59 -8.14 5.44
C ARG A 248 6.66 -8.61 6.43
N SER A 249 7.50 -9.53 5.98
CA SER A 249 8.67 -9.98 6.76
C SER A 249 9.89 -9.07 6.54
N SER A 250 10.85 -9.16 7.46
CA SER A 250 12.11 -8.39 7.39
C SER A 250 13.15 -8.98 6.43
N THR A 251 12.80 -10.07 5.75
CA THR A 251 13.64 -10.71 4.73
C THR A 251 13.59 -9.87 3.46
N PRO A 252 14.74 -9.44 2.92
CA PRO A 252 14.78 -8.66 1.69
C PRO A 252 14.06 -9.38 0.55
N SER A 253 13.15 -8.66 -0.10
CA SER A 253 12.38 -9.17 -1.23
C SER A 253 12.48 -8.22 -2.41
N MET A 254 12.19 -8.74 -3.60
CA MET A 254 11.97 -7.89 -4.76
C MET A 254 10.79 -6.94 -4.50
N PRO A 255 10.78 -5.75 -5.14
CA PRO A 255 9.63 -4.84 -5.07
C PRO A 255 8.39 -5.47 -5.72
N ALA A 256 7.21 -4.91 -5.43
CA ALA A 256 5.94 -5.41 -5.93
C ALA A 256 5.81 -5.28 -7.45
N LEU A 257 5.77 -6.39 -8.18
CA LEU A 257 5.71 -6.40 -9.63
C LEU A 257 4.30 -6.05 -10.12
N PRO A 258 4.12 -4.99 -10.93
CA PRO A 258 2.83 -4.65 -11.51
C PRO A 258 2.31 -5.77 -12.39
N TRP A 259 1.11 -6.27 -12.12
CA TRP A 259 0.47 -7.35 -12.85
C TRP A 259 -0.58 -6.84 -13.84
N GLY A 260 -1.32 -5.80 -13.47
CA GLY A 260 -2.34 -5.19 -14.32
C GLY A 260 -2.71 -3.78 -13.91
N ILE A 261 -3.20 -3.00 -14.87
CA ILE A 261 -3.71 -1.64 -14.64
C ILE A 261 -5.04 -1.44 -15.37
N LEU A 262 -6.03 -0.94 -14.62
CA LEU A 262 -7.25 -0.37 -15.16
C LEU A 262 -7.09 1.14 -15.23
N VAL A 263 -7.36 1.69 -16.40
CA VAL A 263 -7.51 3.14 -16.61
C VAL A 263 -8.99 3.43 -16.77
N GLY A 264 -9.53 4.21 -15.83
CA GLY A 264 -10.94 4.57 -15.76
C GLY A 264 -11.38 5.46 -16.91
N HIS A 265 -12.69 5.50 -17.16
CA HIS A 265 -13.25 6.20 -18.32
C HIS A 265 -13.15 7.73 -18.30
N GLN A 266 -12.77 8.32 -17.16
CA GLN A 266 -12.53 9.76 -17.04
C GLN A 266 -11.13 10.14 -17.53
N GLU A 267 -10.23 9.18 -17.68
CA GLU A 267 -8.87 9.41 -18.16
C GLU A 267 -8.83 9.25 -19.67
N ASN A 268 -8.52 10.34 -20.37
CA ASN A 268 -8.39 10.34 -21.81
C ASN A 268 -6.92 10.18 -22.21
N PRO A 269 -6.62 9.39 -23.26
CA PRO A 269 -5.26 9.26 -23.74
C PRO A 269 -4.78 10.61 -24.30
N VAL A 270 -3.50 10.91 -24.09
CA VAL A 270 -2.83 12.05 -24.74
C VAL A 270 -2.66 11.71 -26.22
N GLU A 271 -3.16 12.58 -27.11
CA GLU A 271 -3.35 12.33 -28.55
C GLU A 271 -2.07 11.91 -29.33
N SER A 272 -0.88 12.07 -28.74
CA SER A 272 0.41 11.92 -29.42
C SER A 272 1.27 10.73 -28.97
N GLU A 273 0.79 9.86 -28.07
CA GLU A 273 1.61 8.75 -27.58
C GLU A 273 1.40 7.42 -28.34
N PRO A 274 2.50 6.66 -28.62
CA PRO A 274 2.42 5.38 -29.32
C PRO A 274 1.55 4.34 -28.58
N ALA A 275 1.11 3.32 -29.31
CA ALA A 275 0.28 2.25 -28.75
C ALA A 275 1.07 1.44 -27.70
N VAL A 276 0.79 1.67 -26.43
CA VAL A 276 1.35 0.94 -25.29
C VAL A 276 0.49 -0.29 -25.04
N VAL A 277 0.87 -1.43 -25.62
CA VAL A 277 0.23 -2.75 -25.44
C VAL A 277 -1.26 -2.78 -25.83
N MET A 278 -1.76 -3.91 -26.33
CA MET A 278 -3.19 -4.04 -26.63
C MET A 278 -3.98 -4.18 -25.32
N GLY A 279 -4.60 -3.07 -24.88
CA GLY A 279 -5.53 -3.08 -23.75
C GLY A 279 -6.89 -3.66 -24.14
N ARG A 280 -7.55 -4.32 -23.18
CA ARG A 280 -8.94 -4.78 -23.30
C ARG A 280 -9.88 -3.65 -22.88
N ALA A 281 -10.83 -3.30 -23.74
CA ALA A 281 -11.83 -2.30 -23.41
C ALA A 281 -12.91 -2.89 -22.50
N PHE A 282 -13.25 -2.17 -21.43
CA PHE A 282 -14.44 -2.39 -20.63
C PHE A 282 -15.46 -1.29 -20.88
N GLY A 283 -16.75 -1.64 -20.89
CA GLY A 283 -17.84 -0.69 -21.19
C GLY A 283 -17.92 -0.28 -22.66
N ARG A 284 -18.75 0.73 -22.96
CA ARG A 284 -19.02 1.23 -24.33
C ARG A 284 -19.07 2.76 -24.35
N GLY A 285 -18.78 3.36 -25.51
CA GLY A 285 -18.90 4.80 -25.74
C GLY A 285 -18.06 5.66 -24.78
N ALA A 286 -18.64 6.74 -24.26
CA ALA A 286 -17.99 7.70 -23.34
C ALA A 286 -17.69 7.15 -21.93
N ARG A 287 -18.11 5.92 -21.61
CA ARG A 287 -17.81 5.23 -20.35
C ARG A 287 -16.81 4.08 -20.55
N ARG A 288 -15.99 4.15 -21.60
CA ARG A 288 -15.00 3.12 -21.90
C ARG A 288 -13.80 3.25 -20.97
N ALA A 289 -13.51 2.19 -20.23
CA ALA A 289 -12.28 2.01 -19.48
C ALA A 289 -11.36 1.03 -20.21
N TRP A 290 -10.07 1.03 -19.86
CA TRP A 290 -9.06 0.19 -20.49
C TRP A 290 -8.30 -0.64 -19.46
N TRP A 291 -8.27 -1.95 -19.67
CA TRP A 291 -7.53 -2.89 -18.86
C TRP A 291 -6.28 -3.38 -19.59
N TYR A 292 -5.12 -3.27 -18.94
CA TYR A 292 -3.83 -3.69 -19.49
C TYR A 292 -3.22 -4.77 -18.60
N ARG A 293 -2.79 -5.88 -19.20
CA ARG A 293 -1.97 -6.91 -18.56
C ARG A 293 -0.50 -6.54 -18.74
N LEU A 294 0.27 -6.59 -17.66
CA LEU A 294 1.66 -6.10 -17.61
C LEU A 294 2.70 -7.23 -17.52
N ASP A 295 2.25 -8.47 -17.35
CA ASP A 295 3.09 -9.66 -17.25
C ASP A 295 3.40 -10.34 -18.59
N GLY A 296 2.63 -10.05 -19.64
CA GLY A 296 2.82 -10.58 -21.00
C GLY A 296 3.34 -9.58 -22.03
N GLY A 297 3.76 -8.38 -21.61
CA GLY A 297 4.22 -7.31 -22.50
C GLY A 297 5.65 -7.52 -23.06
N PRO A 298 6.05 -6.76 -24.09
CA PRO A 298 7.38 -6.86 -24.70
C PRO A 298 8.51 -6.27 -23.82
N GLY A 299 8.19 -5.50 -22.79
CA GLY A 299 9.13 -4.87 -21.86
C GLY A 299 8.93 -5.35 -20.42
N ALA A 300 9.77 -4.87 -19.50
CA ALA A 300 9.60 -5.20 -18.08
C ALA A 300 8.24 -4.66 -17.57
N PRO A 301 7.62 -5.30 -16.56
CA PRO A 301 6.29 -4.89 -16.08
C PRO A 301 6.21 -3.41 -15.65
N TYR A 302 7.27 -2.89 -15.03
CA TYR A 302 7.35 -1.49 -14.65
C TYR A 302 7.47 -0.54 -15.84
N GLU A 303 8.23 -0.90 -16.87
CA GLU A 303 8.36 -0.08 -18.08
C GLU A 303 6.99 0.03 -18.78
N THR A 304 6.26 -1.08 -18.84
CA THR A 304 4.91 -1.12 -19.40
C THR A 304 3.94 -0.30 -18.54
N LEU A 305 4.01 -0.40 -17.21
CA LEU A 305 3.21 0.44 -16.31
C LEU A 305 3.49 1.92 -16.53
N THR A 306 4.76 2.34 -16.52
CA THR A 306 5.18 3.73 -16.73
C THR A 306 4.69 4.25 -18.09
N ALA A 307 4.79 3.43 -19.13
CA ALA A 307 4.29 3.80 -20.46
C ALA A 307 2.76 4.00 -20.47
N VAL A 308 1.99 3.12 -19.81
CA VAL A 308 0.53 3.30 -19.70
C VAL A 308 0.21 4.55 -18.89
N LEU A 309 0.88 4.77 -17.76
CA LEU A 309 0.61 5.94 -16.91
C LEU A 309 0.90 7.26 -17.63
N ARG A 310 2.02 7.35 -18.36
CA ARG A 310 2.38 8.54 -19.17
C ARG A 310 1.34 8.84 -20.24
N ARG A 311 0.87 7.80 -20.95
CA ARG A 311 -0.17 7.92 -21.98
C ARG A 311 -1.46 8.56 -21.47
N TYR A 312 -1.77 8.41 -20.19
CA TYR A 312 -2.98 8.94 -19.57
C TYR A 312 -2.72 10.11 -18.60
N GLY A 313 -1.48 10.62 -18.52
CA GLY A 313 -1.13 11.69 -17.58
C GLY A 313 -1.29 11.31 -16.10
N LEU A 314 -1.26 10.01 -15.79
CA LEU A 314 -1.39 9.49 -14.43
C LEU A 314 -0.03 9.48 -13.73
N THR A 315 -0.02 9.79 -12.43
CA THR A 315 1.19 9.71 -11.62
C THR A 315 1.47 8.27 -11.23
N GLU A 316 2.74 7.86 -11.22
CA GLU A 316 3.15 6.58 -10.65
C GLU A 316 2.74 6.48 -9.18
N PRO A 317 2.27 5.31 -8.72
CA PRO A 317 2.17 5.06 -7.29
C PRO A 317 3.57 5.26 -6.69
N ALA A 318 3.65 5.91 -5.52
CA ALA A 318 4.92 6.14 -4.85
C ALA A 318 5.67 4.81 -4.70
N THR A 319 6.65 4.60 -5.56
CA THR A 319 7.54 3.45 -5.49
C THR A 319 8.52 3.78 -4.36
N PRO A 320 8.87 2.84 -3.47
CA PRO A 320 10.06 3.02 -2.65
C PRO A 320 11.21 3.15 -3.64
N GLY A 321 11.72 4.37 -3.81
CA GLY A 321 12.76 4.64 -4.79
C GLY A 321 13.97 3.74 -4.55
N PRO A 322 14.76 3.44 -5.60
CA PRO A 322 16.06 2.83 -5.40
C PRO A 322 16.95 3.85 -4.68
N GLY A 323 17.05 3.72 -3.36
CA GLY A 323 18.00 4.43 -2.51
C GLY A 323 19.24 3.59 -2.29
#